data_AF-A0A5S3XYT0-F1
#
_entry.id   AF-A0A5S3XYT0-F1
#
_cell.length_a   1.000
_cell.length_b   1.000
_cell.length_c   1.000
_cell.angle_alpha   90.00
_cell.angle_beta   90.00
_cell.angle_gamma   90.00
#
_symmetry.space_group_name_H-M   'P 1'
#
loop_
_entity.id
_entity.type
_entity.pdbx_description
1 polymer ?
#
loop_
_entity_poly.entity_id
_entity_poly.type
_entity_poly.pdbx_seq_one_letter_code
_entity_poly.pdbx_strand_id
1 'polypeptide(L)' 'MCGYYVYRQALAKGISILPGRLFATGRQFEHCIRFSLANFHDTILWREAITELAEIIALQLK' A
#
# COMPACT_ATOMS: atom_id res chain seq x y z
N MET A 1 8.60 -7.60 6.62
CA MET A 1 8.15 -6.56 5.67
C MET A 1 8.01 -5.23 6.39
N CYS A 2 8.61 -4.15 5.87
CA CYS A 2 8.37 -2.80 6.37
C CYS A 2 7.26 -2.15 5.54
N GLY A 3 6.10 -1.87 6.12
CA GLY A 3 4.96 -1.25 5.42
C GLY A 3 5.28 0.15 4.88
N TYR A 4 6.26 0.83 5.49
CA TYR A 4 6.75 2.12 5.00
C TYR A 4 7.45 2.01 3.62
N TYR A 5 8.11 0.89 3.33
CA TYR A 5 8.77 0.69 2.04
C TYR A 5 7.74 0.43 0.92
N VAL A 6 6.69 -0.34 1.22
CA VAL A 6 5.54 -0.52 0.31
C VAL A 6 4.86 0.81 0.03
N TYR A 7 4.62 1.63 1.06
CA TYR A 7 4.08 2.99 0.92
C TYR A 7 4.92 3.87 -0.01
N ARG A 8 6.24 3.90 0.16
CA ARG A 8 7.15 4.72 -0.66
C ARG A 8 7.10 4.33 -2.14
N GLN A 9 7.07 3.04 -2.44
CA GLN A 9 6.98 2.54 -3.82
C GLN A 9 5.61 2.82 -4.43
N ALA A 10 4.52 2.54 -3.71
CA ALA A 10 3.17 2.81 -4.16
C ALA A 10 2.96 4.30 -4.46
N LEU A 11 3.46 5.19 -3.59
CA LEU A 11 3.40 6.64 -3.79
C LEU A 11 4.13 7.09 -5.06
N ALA A 12 5.29 6.49 -5.36
CA ALA A 12 6.03 6.80 -6.59
C ALA A 12 5.29 6.38 -7.87
N LYS A 13 4.33 5.46 -7.76
CA LYS A 13 3.43 5.01 -8.83
C LYS A 13 2.07 5.73 -8.84
N GLY A 14 1.87 6.71 -7.96
CA GLY A 14 0.60 7.42 -7.83
C GLY A 14 -0.50 6.64 -7.09
N ILE A 15 -0.15 5.53 -6.44
CA ILE A 15 -1.08 4.68 -5.70
C ILE A 15 -1.13 5.14 -4.24
N SER A 16 -2.28 5.70 -3.82
CA SER A 16 -2.46 6.23 -2.48
C SER A 16 -2.77 5.14 -1.44
N ILE A 17 -1.80 4.86 -0.57
CA ILE A 17 -1.94 4.01 0.62
C ILE A 17 -1.34 4.70 1.85
N LEU A 18 -1.62 4.19 3.04
CA LEU A 18 -1.10 4.72 4.31
C LEU A 18 -0.27 3.66 5.04
N PRO A 19 0.95 3.99 5.53
CA PRO A 19 1.74 3.07 6.32
C PRO A 19 1.19 2.95 7.75
N GLY A 20 1.22 1.74 8.31
CA GLY A 20 0.65 1.43 9.64
C GLY A 20 1.25 2.24 10.80
N ARG A 21 2.49 2.71 10.66
CA ARG A 21 3.16 3.58 11.64
C ARG A 21 2.44 4.90 11.93
N LEU A 22 1.52 5.34 11.07
CA LEU A 22 0.71 6.55 11.32
C LEU A 22 -0.43 6.31 12.31
N PHE A 23 -0.75 5.05 12.61
CA PHE A 23 -1.91 4.66 13.41
C PHE A 23 -1.56 4.17 14.82
N ALA A 24 -0.29 4.26 15.22
CA ALA A 24 0.15 3.93 16.56
C ALA A 24 1.27 4.87 17.03
N THR A 25 1.33 5.09 18.33
CA THR A 25 2.44 5.81 18.98
C THR A 25 3.66 4.91 19.19
N GLY A 26 3.48 3.59 19.16
CA GLY A 26 4.54 2.57 19.19
C GLY A 26 4.77 1.89 17.84
N ARG A 27 5.60 0.84 17.81
CA ARG A 27 6.04 0.15 16.58
C ARG A 27 5.13 -1.02 16.13
N GLN A 28 3.96 -1.16 16.75
CA GLN A 28 3.07 -2.32 16.63
C GLN A 28 2.61 -2.61 15.18
N PHE A 29 2.48 -1.57 14.35
CA PHE A 29 1.97 -1.67 12.97
C PHE A 29 2.98 -1.26 11.89
N GLU A 30 4.29 -1.25 12.19
CA GLU A 30 5.31 -0.88 11.18
C GLU A 30 5.33 -1.80 9.95
N HIS A 31 4.80 -3.01 10.09
CA HIS A 31 4.69 -4.02 9.04
C HIS A 31 3.36 -3.95 8.27
N CYS A 32 2.42 -3.10 8.68
CA CYS A 32 1.10 -2.98 8.07
C CYS A 32 1.03 -1.83 7.07
N ILE A 33 0.09 -1.95 6.13
CA ILE A 33 -0.39 -0.86 5.28
C ILE A 33 -1.92 -0.81 5.37
N ARG A 34 -2.49 0.37 5.12
CA ARG A 34 -3.93 0.58 4.99
C ARG A 34 -4.23 1.19 3.61
N PHE A 35 -5.21 0.63 2.94
CA PHE A 35 -5.86 1.22 1.77
C PHE A 35 -7.37 1.22 1.96
N SER A 36 -8.09 2.00 1.15
CA SER A 36 -9.54 2.14 1.24
C SER A 36 -10.18 1.87 -0.11
N LEU A 37 -11.25 1.09 -0.12
CA LEU A 37 -12.08 0.85 -1.30
C LEU A 37 -13.35 1.72 -1.30
N ALA A 38 -13.49 2.65 -0.35
CA ALA A 38 -14.68 3.51 -0.26
C ALA A 38 -14.93 4.35 -1.53
N ASN A 39 -13.86 4.67 -2.27
CA ASN A 39 -13.91 5.40 -3.54
C ASN A 39 -13.44 4.53 -4.72
N PHE A 40 -13.55 3.20 -4.61
CA PHE A 40 -13.14 2.29 -5.68
C PHE A 40 -14.10 2.40 -6.88
N HIS A 41 -13.53 2.51 -8.08
CA HIS A 41 -14.29 2.49 -9.32
C HIS A 41 -13.69 1.39 -10.21
N ASP A 42 -14.51 0.45 -10.67
CA ASP A 42 -14.02 -0.68 -11.47
C ASP A 42 -13.69 -0.24 -12.91
N THR A 43 -12.55 0.42 -13.06
CA THR A 43 -11.99 0.91 -14.32
C THR A 43 -10.63 0.25 -14.56
N ILE A 44 -10.15 0.30 -15.80
CA ILE A 44 -8.84 -0.25 -16.18
C ILE A 44 -7.73 0.34 -15.29
N LEU A 45 -7.71 1.66 -15.10
CA LEU A 45 -6.74 2.36 -14.24
C LEU A 45 -6.72 1.82 -12.80
N TRP A 46 -7.89 1.57 -12.21
CA TRP A 46 -7.98 1.03 -10.86
C TRP A 46 -7.51 -0.42 -10.78
N ARG A 47 -7.82 -1.24 -11.80
CA ARG A 47 -7.33 -2.63 -11.87
C ARG A 47 -5.81 -2.66 -12.00
N GLU A 48 -5.24 -1.85 -12.89
CA GLU A 48 -3.79 -1.72 -13.07
C GLU A 48 -3.10 -1.28 -11.77
N ALA A 49 -3.64 -0.27 -11.08
CA ALA A 49 -3.13 0.19 -9.79
C ALA A 49 -3.17 -0.89 -8.70
N ILE A 50 -4.24 -1.68 -8.62
CA ILE A 50 -4.34 -2.79 -7.67
C ILE A 50 -3.35 -3.90 -7.99
N THR A 51 -3.19 -4.24 -9.28
CA THR A 51 -2.19 -5.22 -9.73
C THR A 51 -0.77 -4.76 -9.40
N GLU A 52 -0.42 -3.51 -9.69
CA GLU A 52 0.90 -2.96 -9.38
C GLU A 52 1.15 -2.90 -7.86
N LEU A 53 0.15 -2.55 -7.06
CA LEU A 53 0.24 -2.64 -5.60
C LEU A 53 0.51 -4.07 -5.12
N ALA A 54 -0.16 -5.06 -5.70
CA ALA A 54 0.04 -6.47 -5.36
C ALA A 54 1.47 -6.93 -5.69
N GLU A 55 2.01 -6.51 -6.84
CA GLU A 55 3.40 -6.79 -7.22
C GLU A 55 4.40 -6.17 -6.25
N ILE A 56 4.21 -4.89 -5.87
CA ILE A 56 5.05 -4.22 -4.87
C ILE A 56 5.06 -4.99 -3.56
N ILE A 57 3.89 -5.46 -3.09
CA ILE A 57 3.76 -6.26 -1.87
C ILE A 57 4.48 -7.61 -2.01
N ALA A 58 4.28 -8.30 -3.14
CA ALA A 58 4.89 -9.60 -3.41
C ALA A 58 6.43 -9.54 -3.44
N LEU A 59 7.00 -8.45 -3.96
CA LEU A 59 8.46 -8.21 -3.94
C LEU A 59 9.03 -8.09 -2.52
N GLN A 60 8.21 -7.79 -1.51
CA GLN A 60 8.63 -7.69 -0.11
C GLN A 60 8.46 -8.99 0.69
N LEU A 61 7.87 -10.02 0.08
CA LEU A 61 7.67 -11.35 0.67
C LEU A 61 8.70 -12.38 0.21
N LYS A 62 9.51 -12.03 -0.79
CA LYS A 62 10.70 -12.79 -1.21
C LYS A 62 11.88 -12.45 -0.32
#